data_AF-A0A0D2LH86-F1
#
_entry.id   AF-A0A0D2LH86-F1
#
_cell.length_a   1.000
_cell.length_b   1.000
_cell.length_c   1.000
_cell.angle_alpha   90.00
_cell.angle_beta   90.00
_cell.angle_gamma   90.00
#
_symmetry.space_group_name_H-M   'P 1'
#
loop_
_entity.id
_entity.type
_entity.pdbx_description
1 polymer ?
#
loop_
_entity_poly.entity_id
_entity_poly.type
_entity_poly.pdbx_seq_one_letter_code
_entity_poly.pdbx_strand_id
1 'polypeptide(L)'
;MLDIVNMEAGVAVAGGRGYYLIREGPLLNQALISFALQFAYKRQYSPVHTPFFMNKDIMGECAQLSQFDEELYKVTGEGEDKYLIATSEQTLCALHRKAWFEKAELPVK
;
A
#
# COMPACT_ATOMS: atom_id res chain seq x y z
N MET A 1 -3.01 -27.94 10.42
CA MET A 1 -2.93 -26.54 9.94
C MET A 1 -2.84 -25.66 11.19
N LEU A 2 -2.29 -24.44 11.12
CA LEU A 2 -2.04 -23.60 12.31
C LEU A 2 -3.30 -22.92 12.88
N ASP A 3 -4.46 -23.04 12.22
CA ASP A 3 -5.74 -22.45 12.63
C ASP A 3 -5.71 -20.94 12.95
N ILE A 4 -4.80 -20.22 12.28
CA ILE A 4 -4.59 -18.76 12.39
C ILE A 4 -5.24 -17.97 11.25
N VAL A 5 -5.95 -18.63 10.33
CA VAL A 5 -6.66 -18.00 9.21
C VAL A 5 -8.09 -18.54 9.14
N ASN A 6 -9.08 -17.63 9.02
CA ASN A 6 -10.47 -17.97 8.76
C ASN A 6 -10.90 -17.40 7.40
N MET A 7 -10.88 -18.27 6.38
CA MET A 7 -11.28 -17.93 5.01
C MET A 7 -12.80 -17.86 4.84
N GLU A 8 -13.55 -18.75 5.49
CA GLU A 8 -15.01 -18.84 5.33
C GLU A 8 -15.70 -17.55 5.81
N ALA A 9 -15.35 -17.08 7.01
CA ALA A 9 -15.84 -15.81 7.52
C ALA A 9 -15.39 -14.63 6.65
N GLY A 10 -14.17 -14.68 6.11
CA GLY A 10 -13.64 -13.64 5.24
C GLY A 10 -14.40 -13.51 3.93
N VAL A 11 -14.71 -14.64 3.28
CA VAL A 11 -15.51 -14.67 2.06
C VAL A 11 -16.93 -14.20 2.31
N ALA A 12 -17.52 -14.61 3.44
CA ALA A 12 -18.87 -14.18 3.81
C ALA A 12 -18.99 -12.66 4.01
N VAL A 13 -17.93 -11.98 4.48
CA VAL A 13 -17.95 -10.54 4.78
C VAL A 13 -17.48 -9.68 3.61
N ALA A 14 -16.40 -10.08 2.93
CA ALA A 14 -15.71 -9.24 1.94
C ALA A 14 -15.75 -9.81 0.50
N GLY A 15 -16.36 -10.99 0.30
CA GLY A 15 -16.40 -11.66 -1.00
C GLY A 15 -15.11 -12.44 -1.32
N GLY A 16 -14.95 -12.82 -2.58
CA GLY A 16 -13.83 -13.66 -3.02
C GLY A 16 -12.46 -13.10 -2.57
N ARG A 17 -11.60 -14.00 -2.07
CA ARG A 17 -10.26 -13.69 -1.49
C ARG A 17 -10.28 -12.96 -0.14
N GLY A 18 -11.44 -12.65 0.43
CA GLY A 18 -11.53 -12.17 1.82
C GLY A 18 -11.08 -13.21 2.83
N TYR A 19 -10.38 -12.78 3.88
CA TYR A 19 -9.91 -13.65 4.96
C TYR A 19 -9.78 -12.87 6.27
N TYR A 20 -9.87 -13.58 7.40
CA TYR A 20 -9.48 -13.08 8.71
C TYR A 20 -8.18 -13.75 9.16
N LEU A 21 -7.25 -12.97 9.74
CA LEU A 21 -6.22 -13.52 10.61
C LEU A 21 -6.79 -13.64 12.03
N ILE A 22 -6.61 -14.80 12.67
CA ILE A 22 -7.12 -15.09 14.02
C ILE A 22 -6.02 -15.68 14.91
N ARG A 23 -6.26 -15.69 16.23
CA ARG A 23 -5.33 -16.17 17.26
C ARG A 23 -3.95 -15.48 17.15
N GLU A 24 -2.87 -16.23 16.94
CA GLU A 24 -1.52 -15.70 16.77
C GLU A 24 -1.24 -15.13 15.37
N GLY A 25 -2.15 -15.33 14.40
CA GLY A 25 -1.98 -14.85 13.02
C GLY A 25 -1.73 -13.34 12.89
N PRO A 26 -2.54 -12.46 13.51
CA PRO A 26 -2.31 -11.03 13.50
C PRO A 26 -0.99 -10.63 14.15
N LEU A 27 -0.57 -11.34 15.21
CA LEU A 27 0.70 -11.08 15.90
C LEU A 27 1.90 -11.39 15.01
N LEU A 28 1.86 -12.53 14.31
CA LEU A 28 2.91 -12.91 13.34
C LEU A 28 2.98 -11.91 12.18
N ASN A 29 1.83 -11.49 11.64
CA ASN A 29 1.78 -10.49 10.57
C ASN A 29 2.44 -9.17 11.01
N GLN A 30 2.10 -8.69 12.20
CA GLN A 30 2.70 -7.46 12.74
C GLN A 30 4.20 -7.62 12.99
N ALA A 31 4.64 -8.77 13.49
CA ALA A 31 6.06 -9.06 13.70
C ALA A 31 6.88 -9.01 12.40
N LEU A 32 6.33 -9.54 11.30
CA LEU A 32 6.96 -9.50 9.98
C LEU A 32 7.06 -8.06 9.44
N ILE A 33 5.99 -7.27 9.56
CA ILE A 33 5.98 -5.85 9.16
C ILE A 33 7.05 -5.08 9.95
N SER A 34 7.06 -5.24 11.28
CA SER A 34 8.04 -4.58 12.15
C SER A 34 9.47 -5.00 11.83
N PHE A 35 9.72 -6.29 11.58
CA PHE A 35 11.03 -6.79 11.15
C PHE A 35 11.47 -6.17 9.83
N ALA A 36 10.61 -6.14 8.81
CA ALA A 36 10.94 -5.58 7.49
C ALA A 36 11.28 -4.08 7.57
N LEU A 37 10.49 -3.31 8.32
CA LEU A 37 10.76 -1.89 8.56
C LEU A 37 12.11 -1.67 9.26
N GLN A 38 12.39 -2.44 10.32
CA GLN A 38 13.67 -2.36 11.03
C GLN A 38 14.85 -2.80 10.15
N PHE A 39 14.65 -3.79 9.30
CA PHE A 39 15.66 -4.29 8.36
C PHE A 39 16.04 -3.23 7.31
N ALA A 40 15.05 -2.51 6.77
CA ALA A 40 15.25 -1.41 5.83
C ALA A 40 15.84 -0.17 6.52
N TYR A 41 15.34 0.18 7.70
CA TYR A 41 15.84 1.30 8.49
C TYR A 41 17.35 1.18 8.80
N LYS A 42 17.79 -0.02 9.21
CA LYS A 42 19.22 -0.33 9.42
C LYS A 42 20.08 -0.19 8.15
N ARG A 43 19.46 -0.16 6.97
CA ARG A 43 20.11 0.07 5.66
C ARG A 43 19.97 1.50 5.17
N GLN A 44 19.62 2.42 6.06
CA GLN A 44 19.50 3.85 5.79
C GLN A 44 18.35 4.20 4.83
N TYR A 45 17.28 3.40 4.82
CA TYR A 45 16.01 3.80 4.21
C TYR A 45 15.16 4.55 5.23
N SER A 46 14.44 5.57 4.78
CA SER A 46 13.56 6.38 5.61
C SER A 46 12.16 5.76 5.66
N PRO A 47 11.63 5.37 6.83
CA PRO A 47 10.28 4.83 6.92
C PRO A 47 9.26 5.93 6.60
N VAL A 48 8.34 5.64 5.69
CA VAL A 48 7.26 6.56 5.31
C VAL A 48 5.93 5.81 5.43
N HIS A 49 4.97 6.42 6.12
CA HIS A 49 3.58 5.96 6.14
C HIS A 49 2.80 6.73 5.07
N THR A 50 2.22 6.02 4.11
CA THR A 50 1.59 6.63 2.93
C THR A 50 0.07 6.62 3.05
N PRO A 51 -0.64 7.53 2.34
CA PRO A 51 -2.07 7.38 2.12
C PRO A 51 -2.37 6.05 1.40
N PHE A 52 -3.54 5.45 1.65
CA PHE A 52 -3.97 4.22 0.95
C PHE A 52 -4.91 4.49 -0.23
N PHE A 53 -5.13 5.76 -0.54
CA PHE A 53 -5.90 6.22 -1.68
C PHE A 53 -5.18 7.40 -2.33
N MET A 54 -5.34 7.53 -3.65
CA MET A 54 -4.81 8.63 -4.43
C MET A 54 -5.89 9.24 -5.32
N ASN A 55 -5.85 10.55 -5.53
CA ASN A 55 -6.71 11.20 -6.50
C ASN A 55 -6.43 10.65 -7.90
N LYS A 56 -7.48 10.54 -8.72
CA LYS A 56 -7.39 9.97 -10.07
C LYS A 56 -6.33 10.65 -10.95
N ASP A 57 -6.24 11.97 -10.91
CA ASP A 57 -5.28 12.75 -11.69
C ASP A 57 -3.83 12.42 -11.30
N ILE A 58 -3.55 12.32 -10.00
CA ILE A 58 -2.21 11.98 -9.49
C ILE A 58 -1.87 10.51 -9.78
N MET A 59 -2.83 9.59 -9.61
CA MET A 59 -2.63 8.18 -9.92
C MET A 59 -2.21 7.98 -11.39
N GLY A 60 -2.76 8.78 -12.31
CA GLY A 60 -2.44 8.74 -13.74
C GLY A 60 -1.00 9.09 -14.09
N GLU A 61 -0.27 9.72 -13.18
CA GLU A 61 1.14 10.06 -13.36
C GLU A 61 2.08 8.91 -12.93
N CYS A 62 1.60 7.98 -12.11
CA CYS A 62 2.41 6.90 -11.53
C CYS A 62 2.00 5.49 -11.98
N ALA A 63 0.77 5.30 -12.48
CA ALA A 63 0.25 4.01 -12.93
C ALA A 63 0.07 3.97 -14.46
N GLN A 64 0.21 2.80 -15.07
CA GLN A 64 -0.13 2.63 -16.48
C GLN A 64 -1.65 2.67 -16.67
N LEU A 65 -2.12 3.32 -17.75
CA LEU A 65 -3.54 3.47 -18.08
C LEU A 65 -4.31 2.13 -18.10
N SER A 66 -3.67 1.02 -18.48
CA SER A 66 -4.28 -0.31 -18.47
C SER A 66 -4.53 -0.88 -17.08
N GLN A 67 -3.80 -0.43 -16.05
CA GLN A 67 -3.99 -0.90 -14.67
C GLN A 67 -5.23 -0.30 -14.01
N PHE A 68 -5.79 0.79 -14.56
CA PHE A 68 -6.95 1.47 -13.99
C PHE A 68 -8.21 0.61 -14.00
N ASP A 69 -8.41 -0.17 -15.05
CA ASP A 69 -9.66 -0.91 -15.24
C ASP A 69 -9.61 -2.32 -14.63
N GLU A 70 -8.41 -2.92 -14.51
CA GLU A 70 -8.26 -4.30 -14.03
C GLU A 70 -7.72 -4.42 -12.60
N GLU A 71 -6.88 -3.49 -12.13
CA GLU A 71 -6.13 -3.66 -10.87
C GLU A 71 -6.57 -2.69 -9.74
N LEU A 72 -7.18 -1.55 -10.06
CA LEU A 72 -7.43 -0.49 -9.07
C LEU A 72 -8.90 -0.41 -8.63
N TYR A 73 -9.10 -0.46 -7.31
CA TYR A 73 -10.42 -0.24 -6.71
C TYR A 73 -10.73 1.25 -6.65
N LYS A 74 -11.81 1.66 -7.33
CA LYS A 74 -12.32 3.03 -7.29
C LYS A 74 -13.05 3.31 -5.97
N VAL A 75 -12.73 4.44 -5.34
CA VAL A 75 -13.37 4.95 -4.13
C VAL A 75 -14.13 6.23 -4.48
N THR A 76 -15.43 6.25 -4.17
CA THR A 76 -16.36 7.36 -4.44
C THR A 76 -17.15 7.71 -3.18
N GLY A 77 -17.85 8.86 -3.21
CA GLY A 77 -18.77 9.27 -2.14
C GLY A 77 -18.39 10.56 -1.40
N GLU A 78 -17.12 10.96 -1.44
CA GLU A 78 -16.65 12.20 -0.85
C GLU A 78 -15.61 12.90 -1.74
N GLY A 79 -15.97 14.10 -2.22
CA GLY A 79 -15.13 14.91 -3.10
C GLY A 79 -14.83 14.24 -4.44
N GLU A 80 -13.59 14.43 -4.91
CA GLU A 80 -13.12 13.85 -6.16
C GLU A 80 -12.92 12.33 -6.06
N ASP A 81 -13.09 11.64 -7.21
CA ASP A 81 -12.83 10.21 -7.37
C ASP A 81 -11.39 9.85 -7.00
N LYS A 82 -11.24 8.79 -6.19
CA LYS A 82 -9.95 8.27 -5.76
C LYS A 82 -9.82 6.80 -6.11
N TYR A 83 -8.60 6.29 -6.03
CA TYR A 83 -8.31 4.86 -6.21
C TYR A 83 -7.49 4.36 -5.02
N LEU A 84 -7.81 3.15 -4.54
CA LEU A 84 -6.94 2.45 -3.60
C LEU A 84 -5.61 2.14 -4.28
N ILE A 85 -4.52 2.27 -3.52
CA ILE A 85 -3.19 1.96 -4.04
C ILE A 85 -3.02 0.45 -4.21
N ALA A 86 -2.34 0.05 -5.28
CA ALA A 86 -1.89 -1.33 -5.46
C ALA A 86 -0.56 -1.59 -4.73
N THR A 87 0.26 -0.55 -4.57
CA THR A 87 1.56 -0.59 -3.89
C THR A 87 1.92 0.80 -3.34
N SER A 88 2.70 0.84 -2.24
CA SER A 88 3.19 2.11 -1.67
C SER A 88 4.07 2.90 -2.64
N GLU A 89 4.66 2.25 -3.64
CA GLU A 89 5.44 2.91 -4.70
C GLU A 89 4.66 4.05 -5.36
N GLN A 90 3.37 3.85 -5.67
CA GLN A 90 2.54 4.86 -6.33
C GLN A 90 2.51 6.18 -5.53
N THR A 91 2.30 6.06 -4.22
CA THR A 91 2.31 7.22 -3.31
C THR A 91 3.70 7.78 -3.03
N LEU A 92 4.75 6.95 -3.02
CA LEU A 92 6.13 7.40 -2.82
C LEU A 92 6.66 8.15 -4.05
N CYS A 93 6.30 7.71 -5.26
CA CYS A 93 6.56 8.44 -6.49
C CYS A 93 5.84 9.80 -6.48
N ALA A 94 4.55 9.80 -6.12
CA ALA A 94 3.78 11.03 -6.00
C ALA A 94 4.28 11.98 -4.89
N LEU A 95 4.91 11.47 -3.83
CA LEU A 95 5.52 12.29 -2.77
C LEU A 95 6.60 13.22 -3.32
N HIS A 96 7.33 12.77 -4.35
CA HIS A 96 8.38 13.54 -5.01
C HIS A 96 7.89 14.24 -6.29
N ARG A 97 6.57 14.30 -6.50
CA ARG A 97 5.97 14.98 -7.65
C ARG A 97 6.40 16.45 -7.68
N LYS A 98 6.94 16.87 -8.82
CA LYS A 98 7.46 18.24 -9.06
C LYS A 98 8.61 18.66 -8.12
N ALA A 99 9.23 17.72 -7.40
CA ALA A 99 10.43 17.99 -6.65
C ALA A 99 11.61 18.22 -7.60
N TRP A 100 12.50 19.13 -7.21
CA TRP A 100 13.79 19.35 -7.87
C TRP A 100 14.88 19.02 -6.85
N PHE A 101 15.81 18.16 -7.23
CA PHE A 101 16.87 17.70 -6.34
C PHE A 101 18.23 18.18 -6.84
N GLU A 102 19.03 18.72 -5.94
CA GLU A 102 20.46 18.92 -6.12
C GLU A 102 21.21 17.60 -5.98
N LYS A 103 22.37 17.49 -6.62
CA LYS A 103 23.16 16.24 -6.61
C LYS A 103 23.53 15.77 -5.19
N ALA A 104 23.69 16.72 -4.25
CA ALA A 104 24.04 16.43 -2.86
C ALA A 104 22.88 15.81 -2.05
N GLU A 105 21.64 15.91 -2.54
CA GLU A 105 20.44 15.37 -1.89
C GLU A 105 20.17 13.90 -2.30
N LEU A 106 20.95 13.37 -3.25
CA LEU A 106 20.80 12.03 -3.78
C LEU A 106 21.86 11.06 -3.23
N PRO A 107 21.52 9.77 -3.02
CA PRO A 107 20.21 9.15 -3.24
C PRO A 107 19.20 9.43 -2.12
N VAL A 108 17.93 9.67 -2.47
CA VAL A 108 16.81 9.63 -1.51
C VAL A 108 16.43 8.17 -1.27
N LYS A 109 16.38 7.77 0.01
CA LYS A 109 16.08 6.40 0.45
C LYS A 109 15.10 6.40 1.60
#